data_AF-A0A9W8D830-F1
#
_entry.id   AF-A0A9W8D830-F1
#
_cell.length_a   1.000
_cell.length_b   1.000
_cell.length_c   1.000
_cell.angle_alpha   90.00
_cell.angle_beta   90.00
_cell.angle_gamma   90.00
#
_symmetry.space_group_name_H-M   'P 1'
#
loop_
_entity.id
_entity.type
_entity.pdbx_description
1 polymer ?
#
loop_
_entity_poly.entity_id
_entity_poly.type
_entity_poly.pdbx_seq_one_letter_code
_entity_poly.pdbx_strand_id
1 'polypeptide(L)'
;MSDILPDSATVSRVLWQLRDEWDLNPLYSQVDTVDCMIAQHCNTLALIDDTSEVSCAYYEKASTAGNSQRMKILSELLVTEVTYVDTLKNVVGVYLNPMREAKVLSETELREIFSNIEVILAFHNDHFLPAVTYAISRPEMALGLIL
;
A
#
# COMPACT_ATOMS: atom_id res chain seq x y z
N MET A 1 -32.30 40.64 11.86
CA MET A 1 -31.09 40.05 11.25
C MET A 1 -31.56 38.80 10.55
N SER A 2 -31.80 38.89 9.25
CA SER A 2 -32.34 37.81 8.43
C SER A 2 -31.17 37.04 7.84
N ASP A 3 -30.97 35.80 8.29
CA ASP A 3 -29.93 34.91 7.78
C ASP A 3 -30.22 34.54 6.33
N ILE A 4 -29.27 34.88 5.45
CA ILE A 4 -29.30 34.53 4.03
C ILE A 4 -28.94 33.06 3.94
N LEU A 5 -29.94 32.19 3.83
CA LEU A 5 -29.74 30.78 3.51
C LEU A 5 -29.01 30.67 2.16
N PRO A 6 -27.89 29.93 2.09
CA PRO A 6 -27.13 29.79 0.85
C PRO A 6 -27.99 29.10 -0.22
N ASP A 7 -27.96 29.66 -1.44
CA ASP A 7 -28.69 29.14 -2.59
C ASP A 7 -28.29 27.67 -2.86
N SER A 8 -29.30 26.82 -3.13
CA SER A 8 -29.13 25.38 -3.35
C SER A 8 -28.16 25.07 -4.49
N ALA A 9 -28.07 25.94 -5.50
CA ALA A 9 -27.11 25.78 -6.60
C ALA A 9 -25.67 26.02 -6.13
N THR A 10 -25.47 26.95 -5.19
CA THR A 10 -24.15 27.23 -4.59
C THR A 10 -23.71 26.06 -3.72
N VAL A 11 -24.61 25.54 -2.87
CA VAL A 11 -24.34 24.35 -2.05
C VAL A 11 -24.01 23.16 -2.93
N SER A 12 -24.79 22.92 -4.00
CA SER A 12 -24.55 21.81 -4.92
C SER A 12 -23.21 21.92 -5.64
N ARG A 13 -22.80 23.14 -6.04
CA ARG A 13 -21.51 23.37 -6.69
C ARG A 13 -20.33 23.11 -5.75
N VAL A 14 -20.42 23.59 -4.50
CA VAL A 14 -19.39 23.35 -3.48
C VAL A 14 -19.29 21.86 -3.14
N LEU A 15 -20.43 21.19 -2.96
CA LEU A 15 -20.43 19.73 -2.71
C LEU A 15 -19.88 18.94 -3.89
N TRP A 16 -20.11 19.38 -5.12
CA TRP A 16 -19.49 18.76 -6.31
C TRP A 16 -17.98 19.00 -6.37
N GLN A 17 -17.51 20.21 -6.06
CA GLN A 17 -16.07 20.51 -5.99
C GLN A 17 -15.40 19.69 -4.90
N LEU A 18 -15.98 19.62 -3.70
CA LEU A 18 -15.47 18.77 -2.63
C LEU A 18 -15.50 17.29 -3.00
N ARG A 19 -16.51 16.84 -3.77
CA ARG A 19 -16.56 15.46 -4.24
C ARG A 19 -15.40 15.10 -5.19
N ASP A 20 -14.97 16.07 -6.00
CA ASP A 20 -13.89 15.89 -6.98
C ASP A 20 -12.50 16.07 -6.31
N GLU A 21 -12.34 17.12 -5.50
CA GLU A 21 -11.08 17.41 -4.78
C GLU A 21 -10.71 16.32 -3.76
N TRP A 22 -11.70 15.68 -3.15
CA TRP A 22 -11.50 14.63 -2.14
C TRP A 22 -11.69 13.22 -2.69
N ASP A 23 -11.77 13.05 -4.01
CA ASP A 23 -11.90 11.76 -4.70
C ASP A 23 -13.06 10.90 -4.15
N LEU A 24 -14.16 11.55 -3.76
CA LEU A 24 -15.36 10.90 -3.20
C LEU A 24 -16.30 10.39 -4.31
N ASN A 25 -15.82 10.27 -5.55
CA ASN A 25 -16.60 9.85 -6.68
C ASN A 25 -16.66 8.31 -6.78
N PRO A 26 -17.83 7.67 -6.57
CA PRO A 26 -17.95 6.22 -6.62
C PRO A 26 -17.69 5.61 -8.00
N LEU A 27 -17.62 6.42 -9.07
CA LEU A 27 -17.31 5.99 -10.44
C LEU A 27 -15.81 5.97 -10.77
N TYR A 28 -14.98 6.68 -10.01
CA TYR A 28 -13.51 6.58 -10.06
C TYR A 28 -13.01 5.74 -8.89
N SER A 29 -13.80 4.74 -8.49
CA SER A 29 -13.38 3.88 -7.39
C SER A 29 -12.06 3.25 -7.78
N GLN A 30 -11.05 3.45 -6.94
CA GLN A 30 -9.72 2.86 -7.05
C GLN A 30 -9.74 1.32 -7.21
N VAL A 31 -10.90 0.66 -7.15
CA VAL A 31 -11.11 -0.75 -7.47
C VAL A 31 -10.50 -1.14 -8.83
N ASP A 32 -10.74 -0.38 -9.90
CA ASP A 32 -10.12 -0.70 -11.21
C ASP A 32 -8.60 -0.49 -11.19
N THR A 33 -8.12 0.43 -10.37
CA THR A 33 -6.68 0.68 -10.18
C THR A 33 -6.03 -0.43 -9.36
N VAL A 34 -6.71 -0.93 -8.33
CA VAL A 34 -6.25 -2.04 -7.49
C VAL A 34 -6.24 -3.33 -8.29
N ASP A 35 -7.29 -3.64 -9.04
CA ASP A 35 -7.32 -4.80 -9.93
C ASP A 35 -6.21 -4.72 -10.99
N CYS A 36 -5.94 -3.51 -11.52
CA CYS A 36 -4.83 -3.27 -12.44
C CYS A 36 -3.46 -3.42 -11.76
N MET A 37 -3.29 -2.92 -10.53
CA MET A 37 -2.07 -3.07 -9.73
C MET A 37 -1.80 -4.53 -9.39
N ILE A 38 -2.84 -5.29 -9.01
CA ILE A 38 -2.78 -6.74 -8.78
C ILE A 38 -2.35 -7.44 -10.08
N ALA A 39 -2.99 -7.12 -11.21
CA ALA A 39 -2.67 -7.72 -12.50
C ALA A 39 -1.24 -7.38 -12.98
N GLN A 40 -0.79 -6.13 -12.78
CA GLN A 40 0.56 -5.68 -13.13
C GLN A 40 1.63 -6.33 -12.25
N HIS A 41 1.36 -6.49 -10.96
CA HIS A 41 2.31 -7.11 -10.03
C HIS A 41 2.43 -8.62 -10.26
N CYS A 42 1.31 -9.32 -10.49
CA CYS A 42 1.32 -10.73 -10.92
C CYS A 42 2.14 -10.95 -12.21
N ASN A 43 2.08 -10.01 -13.17
CA ASN A 43 2.89 -10.07 -14.39
C ASN A 43 4.39 -9.80 -14.15
N THR A 44 4.72 -8.91 -13.21
CA THR A 44 6.10 -8.53 -12.88
C THR A 44 6.80 -9.62 -12.05
N LEU A 45 6.09 -10.27 -11.14
CA LEU A 45 6.59 -11.40 -10.34
C LEU A 45 6.81 -12.69 -11.15
N ALA A 46 6.08 -12.89 -12.24
CA ALA A 46 6.32 -14.00 -13.17
C ALA A 46 7.71 -13.98 -13.82
N LEU A 47 8.46 -12.88 -13.68
CA LEU A 47 9.82 -12.70 -14.18
C LEU A 47 10.91 -12.80 -13.10
N ILE A 48 10.55 -12.91 -11.81
CA ILE A 48 11.48 -12.90 -10.66
C ILE A 48 11.16 -14.10 -9.74
N ASP A 49 11.96 -15.17 -9.88
CA ASP A 49 11.60 -16.57 -9.55
C ASP A 49 11.53 -16.94 -8.06
N ASP A 50 11.94 -16.08 -7.11
CA ASP A 50 12.15 -16.54 -5.70
C ASP A 50 11.32 -15.82 -4.62
N THR A 51 10.67 -14.68 -4.93
CA THR A 51 9.84 -13.93 -3.94
C THR A 51 8.33 -14.06 -4.16
N SER A 52 7.94 -14.78 -5.21
CA SER A 52 6.58 -14.78 -5.79
C SER A 52 5.52 -15.43 -4.90
N GLU A 53 5.83 -16.54 -4.23
CA GLU A 53 4.80 -17.33 -3.50
C GLU A 53 4.17 -16.57 -2.33
N VAL A 54 5.01 -15.89 -1.53
CA VAL A 54 4.57 -15.16 -0.34
C VAL A 54 3.71 -13.96 -0.74
N SER A 55 4.13 -13.23 -1.78
CA SER A 55 3.42 -12.07 -2.30
C SER A 55 2.05 -12.48 -2.87
N CYS A 56 1.99 -13.55 -3.67
CA CYS A 56 0.75 -14.10 -4.22
C CYS A 56 -0.28 -14.47 -3.14
N ALA A 57 0.14 -15.09 -2.04
CA ALA A 57 -0.76 -15.46 -0.94
C ALA A 57 -1.42 -14.24 -0.28
N TYR A 58 -0.71 -13.10 -0.19
CA TYR A 58 -1.28 -11.86 0.33
C TYR A 58 -2.27 -11.21 -0.66
N TYR A 59 -1.99 -11.26 -1.96
CA TYR A 59 -2.91 -10.76 -3.00
C TYR A 59 -4.22 -11.57 -3.04
N GLU A 60 -4.12 -12.90 -2.95
CA GLU A 60 -5.30 -13.78 -2.87
C GLU A 60 -6.12 -13.49 -1.59
N LYS A 61 -5.42 -13.20 -0.49
CA LYS A 61 -6.09 -12.82 0.76
C LYS A 61 -6.77 -11.46 0.69
N ALA A 62 -6.20 -10.51 -0.05
CA ALA A 62 -6.82 -9.20 -0.28
C ALA A 62 -8.06 -9.30 -1.19
N SER A 63 -8.03 -10.17 -2.22
CA SER A 63 -9.13 -10.35 -3.17
C SER A 63 -10.32 -11.12 -2.57
N THR A 64 -10.07 -11.97 -1.57
CA THR A 64 -11.11 -12.73 -0.87
C THR A 64 -11.77 -11.96 0.29
N ALA A 65 -11.33 -10.73 0.56
CA ALA A 65 -11.90 -9.88 1.60
C ALA A 65 -13.35 -9.45 1.28
N GLY A 66 -14.18 -9.30 2.32
CA GLY A 66 -15.60 -9.00 2.16
C GLY A 66 -15.89 -7.65 1.46
N ASN A 67 -17.10 -7.48 0.92
CA ASN A 67 -17.47 -6.33 0.07
C ASN A 67 -17.67 -4.98 0.79
N SER A 68 -17.41 -4.89 2.10
CA SER A 68 -17.62 -3.63 2.84
C SER A 68 -16.55 -2.59 2.49
N GLN A 69 -16.88 -1.30 2.55
CA GLN A 69 -15.93 -0.21 2.28
C GLN A 69 -14.67 -0.31 3.16
N ARG A 70 -14.83 -0.69 4.43
CA ARG A 70 -13.72 -0.93 5.35
C ARG A 70 -12.79 -2.03 4.85
N MET A 71 -13.36 -3.14 4.37
CA MET A 71 -12.57 -4.25 3.86
C MET A 71 -11.85 -3.90 2.55
N LYS A 72 -12.46 -3.08 1.70
CA LYS A 72 -11.78 -2.56 0.49
C LYS A 72 -10.55 -1.74 0.85
N ILE A 73 -10.68 -0.80 1.79
CA ILE A 73 -9.56 0.01 2.28
C ILE A 73 -8.47 -0.87 2.92
N LEU A 74 -8.87 -1.87 3.71
CA LEU A 74 -7.93 -2.82 4.30
C LEU A 74 -7.18 -3.64 3.25
N SER A 75 -7.89 -4.16 2.25
CA SER A 75 -7.29 -4.89 1.14
C SER A 75 -6.33 -4.02 0.35
N GLU A 76 -6.69 -2.77 0.08
CA GLU A 76 -5.81 -1.80 -0.58
C GLU A 76 -4.55 -1.53 0.25
N LEU A 77 -4.69 -1.35 1.57
CA LEU A 77 -3.56 -1.19 2.47
C LEU A 77 -2.65 -2.41 2.45
N LEU A 78 -3.20 -3.63 2.47
CA LEU A 78 -2.39 -4.84 2.39
C LEU A 78 -1.65 -4.93 1.05
N VAL A 79 -2.34 -4.69 -0.06
CA VAL A 79 -1.76 -4.74 -1.41
C VAL A 79 -0.61 -3.75 -1.53
N THR A 80 -0.83 -2.50 -1.13
CA THR A 80 0.20 -1.45 -1.19
C THR A 80 1.37 -1.76 -0.26
N GLU A 81 1.12 -2.34 0.92
CA GLU A 81 2.16 -2.75 1.86
C GLU A 81 3.01 -3.92 1.32
N VAL A 82 2.39 -4.93 0.72
CA VAL A 82 3.11 -6.05 0.07
C VAL A 82 4.04 -5.50 -1.02
N THR A 83 3.51 -4.64 -1.90
CA THR A 83 4.29 -4.00 -2.96
C THR A 83 5.44 -3.16 -2.39
N TYR A 84 5.20 -2.45 -1.28
CA TYR A 84 6.21 -1.65 -0.61
C TYR A 84 7.34 -2.52 -0.05
N VAL A 85 7.02 -3.60 0.67
CA VAL A 85 8.00 -4.55 1.21
C VAL A 85 8.81 -5.20 0.09
N ASP A 86 8.17 -5.63 -0.99
CA ASP A 86 8.86 -6.23 -2.14
C ASP A 86 9.81 -5.23 -2.81
N THR A 87 9.40 -3.96 -2.92
CA THR A 87 10.26 -2.90 -3.44
C THR A 87 11.48 -2.68 -2.54
N LEU A 88 11.30 -2.66 -1.21
CA LEU A 88 12.41 -2.55 -0.27
C LEU A 88 13.37 -3.76 -0.37
N LYS A 89 12.84 -4.98 -0.49
CA LYS A 89 13.65 -6.18 -0.75
C LYS A 89 14.46 -6.06 -2.03
N ASN A 90 13.88 -5.52 -3.09
CA ASN A 90 14.59 -5.29 -4.35
C ASN A 90 15.69 -4.24 -4.20
N VAL A 91 15.44 -3.13 -3.50
CA VAL A 91 16.49 -2.13 -3.24
C VAL A 91 17.67 -2.76 -2.48
N VAL A 92 17.38 -3.56 -1.45
CA VAL A 92 18.40 -4.25 -0.66
C VAL A 92 19.14 -5.32 -1.49
N GLY A 93 18.40 -6.18 -2.18
CA GLY A 93 18.93 -7.35 -2.88
C GLY A 93 19.64 -7.02 -4.20
N VAL A 94 19.17 -6.02 -4.95
CA VAL A 94 19.70 -5.69 -6.28
C VAL A 94 20.76 -4.59 -6.22
N TYR A 95 20.70 -3.68 -5.24
CA TYR A 95 21.62 -2.55 -5.15
C TYR A 95 22.53 -2.63 -3.94
N LEU A 96 21.98 -2.60 -2.72
CA LEU A 96 22.80 -2.49 -1.50
C LEU A 96 23.72 -3.70 -1.32
N ASN A 97 23.20 -4.93 -1.38
CA ASN A 97 23.98 -6.14 -1.17
C ASN A 97 25.06 -6.32 -2.24
N PRO A 98 24.77 -6.21 -3.56
CA PRO A 98 25.80 -6.31 -4.59
C PRO A 98 26.86 -5.22 -4.49
N MET A 99 26.49 -3.97 -4.18
CA MET A 99 27.45 -2.88 -4.00
C MET A 99 28.36 -3.10 -2.78
N ARG A 100 27.80 -3.62 -1.69
CA ARG A 100 28.54 -3.98 -0.46
C ARG A 100 29.51 -5.13 -0.70
N GLU A 101 29.07 -6.19 -1.37
CA GLU A 101 29.89 -7.35 -1.70
C GLU A 101 31.02 -7.01 -2.67
N ALA A 102 30.71 -6.24 -3.72
CA ALA A 102 31.70 -5.77 -4.69
C ALA A 102 32.60 -4.65 -4.13
N LYS A 103 32.32 -4.14 -2.92
CA LYS A 103 33.07 -3.05 -2.25
C LYS A 103 33.25 -1.82 -3.14
N VAL A 104 32.21 -1.49 -3.90
CA VAL A 104 32.22 -0.32 -4.81
C VAL A 104 32.26 0.99 -4.02
N LEU A 105 31.64 0.98 -2.83
CA LEU A 105 31.57 2.09 -1.90
C LEU A 105 31.99 1.63 -0.50
N SER A 106 32.48 2.56 0.32
CA SER A 106 32.73 2.31 1.74
C SER A 106 31.41 2.10 2.51
N GLU A 107 31.48 1.43 3.66
CA GLU A 107 30.31 1.26 4.55
C GLU A 107 29.69 2.59 5.00
N THR A 108 30.52 3.65 5.10
CA THR A 108 30.03 5.00 5.43
C THR A 108 29.19 5.57 4.30
N GLU A 109 29.67 5.50 3.05
CA GLU A 109 28.94 5.98 1.87
C GLU A 109 27.66 5.17 1.63
N LEU A 110 27.71 3.84 1.81
CA LEU A 110 26.52 2.99 1.73
C LEU A 110 25.48 3.41 2.79
N ARG A 111 25.92 3.71 4.02
CA ARG A 111 25.02 4.21 5.07
C ARG A 111 24.47 5.59 4.78
N GLU A 112 25.22 6.47 4.13
CA GLU A 112 24.71 7.80 3.73
C GLU A 112 23.65 7.70 2.62
N ILE A 113 23.82 6.77 1.66
CA ILE A 113 22.89 6.59 0.53
C ILE A 113 21.63 5.83 0.96
N PHE A 114 21.80 4.69 1.64
CA PHE A 114 20.72 3.78 1.97
C PHE A 114 20.15 3.98 3.38
N SER A 115 20.82 4.80 4.22
CA SER A 115 20.37 5.12 5.58
C SER A 115 20.05 3.86 6.39
N ASN A 116 18.87 3.81 7.01
CA ASN A 116 18.35 2.71 7.82
C ASN A 116 17.38 1.79 7.04
N ILE A 117 17.52 1.66 5.71
CA ILE A 117 16.57 0.91 4.88
C ILE A 117 16.40 -0.55 5.33
N GLU A 118 17.46 -1.21 5.79
CA GLU A 118 17.41 -2.59 6.28
C GLU A 118 16.52 -2.71 7.54
N VAL A 119 16.55 -1.69 8.41
CA VAL A 119 15.71 -1.63 9.62
C VAL A 119 14.25 -1.38 9.26
N ILE A 120 14.01 -0.48 8.30
CA ILE A 120 12.66 -0.20 7.78
C ILE A 120 12.09 -1.49 7.16
N LEU A 121 12.85 -2.15 6.29
CA LEU A 121 12.45 -3.42 5.68
C LEU A 121 12.10 -4.47 6.73
N ALA A 122 12.97 -4.67 7.73
CA ALA A 122 12.73 -5.64 8.79
C ALA A 122 11.43 -5.34 9.55
N PHE A 123 11.20 -4.08 9.92
CA PHE A 123 9.96 -3.69 10.61
C PHE A 123 8.71 -3.98 9.77
N HIS A 124 8.73 -3.55 8.50
CA HIS A 124 7.58 -3.70 7.62
C HIS A 124 7.29 -5.17 7.30
N ASN A 125 8.33 -5.96 7.01
CA ASN A 125 8.20 -7.37 6.68
C ASN A 125 7.79 -8.24 7.88
N ASP A 126 8.38 -7.99 9.07
CA ASP A 126 8.26 -8.90 10.21
C ASP A 126 7.14 -8.50 11.18
N HIS A 127 6.71 -7.23 11.18
CA HIS A 127 5.71 -6.72 12.12
C HIS A 127 4.49 -6.14 11.41
N PHE A 128 4.67 -5.16 10.54
CA PHE A 128 3.54 -4.40 10.01
C PHE A 128 2.69 -5.21 9.01
N LEU A 129 3.34 -5.84 8.03
CA LEU A 129 2.66 -6.67 7.03
C LEU A 129 1.87 -7.85 7.66
N PRO A 130 2.45 -8.63 8.61
CA PRO A 130 1.69 -9.66 9.34
C PRO A 130 0.49 -9.09 10.11
N ALA A 131 0.63 -7.89 10.68
CA ALA A 131 -0.41 -7.30 11.51
C ALA A 131 -1.58 -6.76 10.67
N VAL A 132 -1.33 -6.12 9.52
CA VAL A 132 -2.37 -5.75 8.55
C VAL A 132 -3.08 -7.00 8.03
N THR A 133 -2.31 -8.05 7.72
CA THR A 133 -2.85 -9.36 7.31
C THR A 133 -3.78 -9.97 8.35
N TYR A 134 -3.43 -9.84 9.62
CA TYR A 134 -4.25 -10.29 10.74
C TYR A 134 -5.54 -9.48 10.88
N ALA A 135 -5.48 -8.15 10.68
CA ALA A 135 -6.63 -7.27 10.69
C ALA A 135 -7.67 -7.65 9.63
N ILE A 136 -7.22 -8.01 8.43
CA ILE A 136 -8.10 -8.44 7.33
C ILE A 136 -8.85 -9.73 7.68
N SER A 137 -8.22 -10.63 8.43
CA SER A 137 -8.87 -11.86 8.92
C SER A 137 -9.92 -11.60 10.01
N ARG A 138 -9.98 -10.40 10.58
CA ARG A 138 -10.87 -10.01 11.70
C ARG A 138 -11.54 -8.67 11.42
N PRO A 139 -12.62 -8.64 10.62
CA PRO A 139 -13.25 -7.39 10.17
C PRO A 139 -13.78 -6.50 11.31
N GLU A 140 -13.98 -7.04 12.51
CA GLU A 140 -14.38 -6.30 13.71
C GLU A 140 -13.21 -5.55 14.38
N MET A 141 -11.96 -5.97 14.17
CA MET A 141 -10.79 -5.48 14.90
C MET A 141 -10.40 -4.06 14.47
N ALA A 142 -10.34 -3.12 15.42
CA ALA A 142 -9.90 -1.76 15.15
C ALA A 142 -8.42 -1.72 14.71
N LEU A 143 -8.16 -1.07 13.57
CA LEU A 143 -6.81 -0.91 13.00
C LEU A 143 -5.83 -0.20 13.95
N GLY A 144 -6.31 0.76 14.74
CA GLY A 144 -5.47 1.52 15.68
C GLY A 144 -4.92 0.70 16.85
N LEU A 145 -5.21 -0.60 16.94
CA LEU A 145 -4.57 -1.51 17.90
C LEU A 145 -3.29 -2.15 17.34
N ILE A 146 -3.06 -1.99 16.04
CA ILE A 146 -1.93 -2.58 15.30
C ILE A 146 -0.88 -1.51 14.95
N LEU A 147 -1.33 -0.27 14.78
CA LEU A 147 -0.53 0.93 14.51
C LEU A 147 -0.07 1.59 15.82
#